data_AF-A0A7S2F5K2-F1
#
_entry.id   AF-A0A7S2F5K2-F1
#
_cell.length_a   1.000
_cell.length_b   1.000
_cell.length_c   1.000
_cell.angle_alpha   90.00
_cell.angle_beta   90.00
_cell.angle_gamma   90.00
#
_symmetry.space_group_name_H-M   'P 1'
#
loop_
_entity.id
_entity.type
_entity.pdbx_description
1 polymer ?
#
loop_
_entity_poly.entity_id
_entity_poly.type
_entity_poly.pdbx_seq_one_letter_code
_entity_poly.pdbx_strand_id
1 'polypeptide(L)'
;YAERLDAQGPEGPPPNVFDPSVGWDDNSRRPHVLAEQPHVLVLAKPPGWTVTVNCDEGPEDDASAQGDAEQGSRGWRIQDWVAEKLGTYFPVSRDTSAQHGLVHRLDRDTSGGLLVAKSYLGLELSRLQFV
;
A
#
# COMPACT_ATOMS: atom_id res chain seq x y z
N TYR A 1 16.02 7.20 52.40
CA TYR A 1 15.03 6.12 52.22
C TYR A 1 13.73 6.74 51.79
N ALA A 2 13.23 6.67 50.56
CA ALA A 2 13.72 6.18 49.28
C ALA A 2 12.89 6.90 48.20
N GLU A 3 13.56 7.55 47.24
CA GLU A 3 12.98 7.98 45.97
C GLU A 3 12.88 6.74 45.06
N ARG A 4 11.71 6.50 44.46
CA ARG A 4 11.52 5.77 43.20
C ARG A 4 10.07 5.91 42.74
N LEU A 5 9.82 6.98 41.98
CA LEU A 5 8.67 7.04 41.08
C LEU A 5 9.16 6.52 39.73
N ASP A 6 9.16 5.20 39.58
CA ASP A 6 9.37 4.53 38.29
C ASP A 6 8.09 4.67 37.46
N ALA A 7 7.87 5.87 36.91
CA ALA A 7 6.90 6.11 35.85
C ALA A 7 7.54 5.74 34.50
N GLN A 8 7.72 4.44 34.25
CA GLN A 8 7.98 3.95 32.90
C GLN A 8 6.65 3.88 32.15
N GLY A 9 6.26 5.00 31.52
CA GLY A 9 5.33 4.97 30.40
C GLY A 9 5.97 4.18 29.25
N PRO A 10 5.20 3.48 28.40
CA PRO A 10 5.76 2.87 27.22
C PRO A 10 6.26 3.98 26.29
N GLU A 11 7.56 4.25 26.30
CA GLU A 11 8.24 5.05 25.28
C GLU A 11 8.30 4.23 23.97
N GLY A 12 7.14 3.96 23.41
CA GLY A 12 7.01 3.62 22.01
C GLY A 12 7.09 4.91 21.20
N PRO A 13 7.74 4.90 20.02
CA PRO A 13 7.66 6.03 19.11
C PRO A 13 6.18 6.34 18.80
N PRO A 14 5.81 7.61 18.55
CA PRO A 14 4.46 7.93 18.14
C PRO A 14 4.06 7.04 16.97
N PRO A 15 2.78 6.64 16.83
CA PRO A 15 2.34 5.67 15.81
C PRO A 15 2.65 6.07 14.36
N ASN A 16 3.13 7.30 14.12
CA ASN A 16 3.43 7.87 12.81
C ASN A 16 4.90 8.29 12.62
N VAL A 17 5.82 7.94 13.53
CA VAL A 17 7.25 8.23 13.35
C VAL A 17 7.93 7.01 12.75
N PHE A 18 8.28 7.13 11.46
CA PHE A 18 9.17 6.20 10.79
C PHE A 18 10.52 6.17 11.49
N ASP A 19 10.91 5.01 12.00
CA ASP A 19 12.25 4.76 12.52
C ASP A 19 13.13 4.19 11.39
N PRO A 20 14.07 4.98 10.84
CA PRO A 20 14.96 4.52 9.77
C PRO A 20 15.95 3.44 10.23
N SER A 21 16.01 3.08 11.51
CA SER A 21 16.82 2.00 12.06
C SER A 21 16.13 0.63 12.03
N VAL A 22 14.82 0.59 11.72
CA VAL A 22 14.13 -0.67 11.41
C VAL A 22 14.59 -1.08 10.01
N GLY A 23 15.55 -2.00 9.98
CA GLY A 23 16.07 -2.59 8.76
C GLY A 23 14.94 -3.06 7.85
N TRP A 24 15.19 -3.04 6.55
CA TRP A 24 14.29 -3.60 5.56
C TRP A 24 14.10 -5.08 5.89
N ASP A 25 13.02 -5.42 6.59
CA ASP A 25 12.67 -6.81 6.84
C ASP A 25 12.25 -7.42 5.50
N ASP A 26 13.24 -7.98 4.81
CA ASP A 26 13.15 -8.75 3.55
C ASP A 26 12.17 -9.95 3.68
N ASN A 27 11.71 -10.25 4.89
CA ASN A 27 10.76 -11.30 5.21
C ASN A 27 9.28 -10.85 5.16
N SER A 28 9.02 -9.60 4.80
CA SER A 28 7.66 -9.04 4.73
C SER A 28 6.93 -9.53 3.47
N ARG A 29 6.39 -10.75 3.50
CA ARG A 29 5.47 -11.27 2.45
C ARG A 29 4.22 -10.40 2.21
N ARG A 30 4.04 -9.34 3.01
CA ARG A 30 2.89 -8.45 3.00
C ARG A 30 3.34 -7.00 2.77
N PRO A 31 2.56 -6.20 2.03
CA PRO A 31 2.80 -4.78 1.89
C PRO A 31 2.77 -4.10 3.27
N HIS A 32 3.66 -3.13 3.46
CA HIS A 32 3.71 -2.32 4.66
C HIS A 32 4.12 -0.88 4.31
N VAL A 33 3.74 0.08 5.15
CA VAL A 33 4.05 1.49 4.91
C VAL A 33 5.50 1.76 5.30
N LEU A 34 6.29 2.27 4.36
CA LEU A 34 7.68 2.69 4.58
C LEU A 34 7.76 4.13 5.07
N ALA A 35 6.96 5.03 4.53
CA ALA A 35 7.01 6.43 4.92
C ALA A 35 5.64 7.07 4.75
N GLU A 36 5.34 8.03 5.62
CA GLU A 36 4.10 8.78 5.57
C GLU A 36 4.40 10.28 5.49
N GLN A 37 3.72 10.96 4.58
CA GLN A 37 3.70 12.41 4.46
C GLN A 37 2.24 12.91 4.57
N PRO A 38 2.00 14.22 4.66
CA PRO A 38 0.64 14.75 4.81
C PRO A 38 -0.32 14.30 3.70
N HIS A 39 0.14 14.28 2.44
CA HIS A 39 -0.69 14.00 1.27
C HIS A 39 -0.40 12.67 0.56
N VAL A 40 0.74 12.04 0.84
CA VAL A 40 1.21 10.80 0.19
C VAL A 40 1.83 9.86 1.22
N LEU A 41 1.91 8.59 0.91
CA LEU A 41 2.64 7.57 1.65
C LEU A 41 3.40 6.67 0.68
N VAL A 42 4.50 6.10 1.14
CA VAL A 42 5.30 5.12 0.41
C VAL A 42 4.99 3.75 0.99
N LEU A 43 4.53 2.84 0.13
CA LEU A 43 4.23 1.45 0.46
C LEU A 43 5.38 0.56 -0.04
N ALA A 44 5.96 -0.27 0.82
CA ALA A 44 6.81 -1.36 0.38
C ALA A 44 5.96 -2.45 -0.26
N LYS A 45 6.17 -2.68 -1.56
CA LYS A 45 5.64 -3.81 -2.29
C LYS A 45 6.63 -4.98 -2.26
N PRO A 46 6.23 -6.17 -1.77
CA PRO A 46 6.99 -7.39 -1.96
C PRO A 46 6.74 -8.01 -3.35
N PRO A 47 7.61 -8.93 -3.81
CA PRO A 47 7.42 -9.63 -5.08
C PRO A 47 6.20 -10.55 -5.03
N GLY A 48 5.59 -10.80 -6.18
CA GLY A 48 4.39 -11.63 -6.33
C GLY A 48 3.06 -10.89 -6.14
N TRP A 49 3.11 -9.61 -5.77
CA TRP A 49 1.93 -8.74 -5.71
C TRP A 49 1.71 -8.04 -7.06
N THR A 50 0.47 -7.99 -7.53
CA THR A 50 0.11 -7.29 -8.77
C THR A 50 -0.44 -5.90 -8.47
N VAL A 51 -0.05 -4.92 -9.29
CA VAL A 51 -0.59 -3.55 -9.27
C VAL A 51 -1.36 -3.31 -10.55
N THR A 52 -2.68 -3.15 -10.45
CA THR A 52 -3.53 -2.80 -11.60
C THR A 52 -4.07 -1.40 -11.40
N VAL A 53 -3.83 -0.52 -12.37
CA VAL A 53 -4.25 0.89 -12.37
C VAL A 53 -5.39 1.18 -13.35
N ASN A 54 -5.94 0.18 -14.05
CA ASN A 54 -7.03 0.41 -15.00
C ASN A 54 -8.38 0.30 -14.30
N CYS A 55 -9.20 1.35 -14.47
CA CYS A 55 -10.54 1.46 -13.91
C CYS A 55 -11.64 0.93 -14.86
N ASP A 56 -11.29 0.60 -16.10
CA ASP A 56 -12.24 0.35 -17.19
C ASP A 56 -12.10 -1.02 -17.87
N GLU A 57 -11.49 -1.97 -17.17
CA GLU A 57 -11.48 -3.36 -17.60
C GLU A 57 -12.26 -4.17 -16.59
N GLY A 58 -13.53 -4.44 -16.92
CA GLY A 58 -14.12 -5.73 -16.56
C GLY A 58 -13.11 -6.83 -16.92
N PRO A 59 -13.10 -7.98 -16.23
CA PRO A 59 -12.04 -8.96 -16.35
C PRO A 59 -11.79 -9.23 -17.83
N GLU A 60 -10.69 -8.72 -18.37
CA GLU A 60 -10.21 -9.13 -19.67
C GLU A 60 -9.72 -10.54 -19.43
N ASP A 61 -10.65 -11.46 -19.60
CA ASP A 61 -10.39 -12.84 -19.91
C ASP A 61 -9.38 -12.81 -21.06
N ASP A 62 -8.11 -13.04 -20.72
CA ASP A 62 -7.15 -13.69 -21.59
C ASP A 62 -7.79 -15.03 -21.97
N ALA A 63 -8.67 -14.98 -22.97
CA ALA A 63 -9.50 -16.06 -23.44
C ALA A 63 -8.62 -17.05 -24.22
N SER A 64 -7.79 -17.77 -23.47
CA SER A 64 -7.14 -18.99 -23.95
C SER A 64 -7.02 -20.02 -22.84
N ALA A 65 -8.13 -20.32 -22.15
CA ALA A 65 -8.44 -21.67 -21.67
C ALA A 65 -9.88 -21.73 -21.12
N GLN A 66 -10.79 -22.36 -21.86
CA GLN A 66 -11.96 -23.01 -21.26
C GLN A 66 -11.47 -24.20 -20.44
N GLY A 67 -11.77 -24.23 -19.14
CA GLY A 67 -11.52 -25.39 -18.31
C GLY A 67 -11.54 -25.06 -16.82
N ASP A 68 -12.64 -25.47 -16.19
CA ASP A 68 -12.77 -25.72 -14.75
C ASP A 68 -12.96 -24.52 -13.80
N ALA A 69 -14.09 -24.61 -13.09
CA ALA A 69 -14.43 -23.80 -11.94
C ALA A 69 -13.44 -24.08 -10.80
N GLU A 70 -12.35 -23.31 -10.75
CA GLU A 70 -11.45 -23.25 -9.61
C GLU A 70 -11.39 -21.83 -9.04
N GLN A 71 -11.90 -21.68 -7.82
CA GLN A 71 -11.71 -20.54 -6.92
C GLN A 71 -10.23 -20.39 -6.49
N GLY A 72 -9.29 -20.45 -7.44
CA GLY A 72 -7.93 -20.94 -7.20
C GLY A 72 -6.77 -20.03 -7.60
N SER A 73 -6.98 -18.77 -8.00
CA SER A 73 -5.87 -17.80 -8.16
C SER A 73 -6.34 -16.35 -8.03
N ARG A 74 -6.88 -15.98 -6.87
CA ARG A 74 -6.90 -14.56 -6.47
C ARG A 74 -5.46 -14.14 -6.17
N GLY A 75 -4.70 -13.82 -7.22
CA GLY A 75 -3.36 -13.24 -7.07
C GLY A 75 -3.41 -12.06 -6.10
N TRP A 76 -2.38 -11.89 -5.28
CA TRP A 76 -2.36 -10.83 -4.27
C TRP A 76 -2.30 -9.46 -4.95
N ARG A 77 -3.36 -8.66 -4.75
CA ARG A 77 -3.55 -7.36 -5.39
C ARG A 77 -3.29 -6.25 -4.38
N ILE A 78 -2.44 -5.30 -4.74
CA ILE A 78 -2.15 -4.16 -3.85
C ILE A 78 -3.39 -3.29 -3.68
N GLN A 79 -4.19 -3.11 -4.73
CA GLN A 79 -5.44 -2.33 -4.63
C GLN A 79 -6.37 -2.85 -3.54
N ASP A 80 -6.52 -4.18 -3.41
CA ASP A 80 -7.39 -4.78 -2.39
C ASP A 80 -6.82 -4.52 -0.99
N TRP A 81 -5.51 -4.64 -0.82
CA TRP A 81 -4.84 -4.35 0.45
C TRP A 81 -4.95 -2.86 0.83
N VAL A 82 -4.78 -1.95 -0.14
CA VAL A 82 -4.90 -0.51 0.05
C VAL A 82 -6.35 -0.15 0.41
N ALA A 83 -7.34 -0.68 -0.30
CA ALA A 83 -8.74 -0.45 0.01
C ALA A 83 -9.15 -0.99 1.40
N GLU A 84 -8.65 -2.17 1.78
CA GLU A 84 -8.96 -2.79 3.08
C GLU A 84 -8.27 -2.07 4.25
N LYS A 85 -6.96 -1.80 4.13
CA LYS A 85 -6.16 -1.23 5.23
C LYS A 85 -6.25 0.29 5.30
N LEU A 86 -6.13 0.96 4.16
CA LEU A 86 -6.05 2.41 4.08
C LEU A 86 -7.40 3.05 3.80
N GLY A 87 -8.34 2.33 3.20
CA GLY A 87 -9.66 2.86 2.86
C GLY A 87 -10.52 3.31 4.04
N THR A 88 -10.25 2.83 5.26
CA THR A 88 -10.92 3.31 6.47
C THR A 88 -10.46 4.71 6.87
N TYR A 89 -9.22 5.08 6.52
CA TYR A 89 -8.59 6.34 6.90
C TYR A 89 -8.59 7.37 5.76
N PHE A 90 -8.42 6.90 4.52
CA PHE A 90 -8.25 7.73 3.33
C PHE A 90 -9.34 7.40 2.30
N PRO A 91 -10.32 8.30 2.08
CA PRO A 91 -11.39 8.06 1.12
C PRO A 91 -10.90 7.77 -0.31
N VAL A 92 -9.81 8.42 -0.73
CA VAL A 92 -9.18 8.20 -2.05
C VAL A 92 -8.73 6.74 -2.26
N SER A 93 -8.42 6.02 -1.18
CA SER A 93 -8.00 4.61 -1.25
C SER A 93 -9.16 3.65 -1.54
N ARG A 94 -10.42 4.07 -1.37
CA ARG A 94 -11.61 3.29 -1.74
C ARG A 94 -12.14 3.63 -3.13
N ASP A 95 -11.71 4.76 -3.66
CA ASP A 95 -12.21 5.29 -4.91
C ASP A 95 -11.50 4.62 -6.09
N THR A 96 -12.25 3.79 -6.82
CA THR A 96 -11.77 3.10 -8.01
C THR A 96 -11.46 4.07 -9.14
N SER A 97 -12.20 5.18 -9.27
CA SER A 97 -11.95 6.21 -10.28
C SER A 97 -10.64 6.97 -10.02
N ALA A 98 -10.22 7.00 -8.76
CA ALA A 98 -8.94 7.54 -8.31
C ALA A 98 -7.84 6.47 -8.24
N GLN A 99 -8.05 5.28 -8.80
CA GLN A 99 -7.11 4.15 -8.80
C GLN A 99 -6.65 3.77 -7.38
N HIS A 100 -7.53 3.88 -6.38
CA HIS A 100 -7.20 3.67 -4.96
C HIS A 100 -6.08 4.60 -4.44
N GLY A 101 -5.85 5.74 -5.11
CA GLY A 101 -4.76 6.65 -4.82
C GLY A 101 -3.39 6.16 -5.29
N LEU A 102 -3.30 5.07 -6.05
CA LEU A 102 -2.04 4.57 -6.59
C LEU A 102 -1.53 5.55 -7.66
N VAL A 103 -0.29 6.04 -7.48
CA VAL A 103 0.28 7.05 -8.38
C VAL A 103 1.02 6.42 -9.56
N HIS A 104 1.66 5.27 -9.34
CA HIS A 104 2.38 4.53 -10.36
C HIS A 104 2.22 3.02 -10.13
N ARG A 105 2.72 2.21 -11.07
CA ARG A 105 2.74 0.74 -10.95
C ARG A 105 4.15 0.20 -10.78
N LEU A 106 4.26 -0.98 -10.17
CA LEU A 106 5.44 -1.83 -10.18
C LEU A 106 5.03 -3.18 -10.78
N ASP A 107 5.91 -3.79 -11.58
CA ASP A 107 5.67 -5.13 -12.12
C ASP A 107 5.54 -6.17 -11.02
N ARG A 108 4.89 -7.30 -11.33
CA ARG A 108 4.57 -8.37 -10.38
C ARG A 108 5.78 -8.82 -9.55
N ASP A 109 6.89 -9.09 -10.21
CA ASP A 109 8.10 -9.62 -9.58
C ASP A 109 9.11 -8.52 -9.17
N THR A 110 8.73 -7.26 -9.32
CA THR A 110 9.53 -6.13 -8.85
C THR A 110 9.14 -5.79 -7.42
N SER A 111 10.10 -5.89 -6.51
CA SER A 111 10.01 -5.36 -5.15
C SER A 111 10.42 -3.90 -5.12
N GLY A 112 9.76 -3.08 -4.28
CA GLY A 112 10.19 -1.69 -4.12
C GLY A 112 9.13 -0.78 -3.51
N GLY A 113 9.44 0.50 -3.45
CA GLY A 113 8.53 1.54 -2.99
C GLY A 113 7.46 1.86 -4.03
N LEU A 114 6.21 1.91 -3.59
CA LEU A 114 5.04 2.29 -4.35
C LEU A 114 4.41 3.52 -3.69
N LEU A 115 4.25 4.61 -4.44
CA LEU A 115 3.64 5.83 -3.93
C LEU A 115 2.12 5.72 -3.97
N VAL A 116 1.49 6.03 -2.83
CA VAL A 116 0.04 6.03 -2.65
C VAL A 116 -0.41 7.38 -2.07
N ALA A 117 -1.41 8.00 -2.68
CA ALA A 117 -1.99 9.24 -2.22
C ALA A 117 -2.96 9.00 -1.05
N LYS A 118 -2.92 9.91 -0.06
CA LYS A 118 -3.85 9.93 1.10
C LYS A 118 -5.05 10.85 0.86
N SER A 119 -4.94 11.73 -0.13
CA SER A 119 -5.96 12.73 -0.48
C SER A 119 -6.00 12.92 -1.99
N TYR A 120 -7.13 13.39 -2.51
CA TYR A 120 -7.27 13.75 -3.92
C TYR A 120 -6.26 14.82 -4.36
N LEU A 121 -5.98 15.81 -3.49
CA LEU A 121 -4.92 16.79 -3.74
C LEU A 121 -3.55 16.11 -3.89
N GLY A 122 -3.23 15.17 -3.00
CA GLY A 122 -2.00 14.39 -3.07
C GLY A 122 -1.89 13.57 -4.35
N LEU A 123 -3.00 13.00 -4.82
CA LEU A 123 -3.05 12.24 -6.07
C LEU A 123 -2.74 13.15 -7.27
N GLU A 124 -3.43 14.28 -7.38
CA GLU A 124 -3.21 15.23 -8.48
C GLU A 124 -1.80 15.82 -8.45
N LEU A 125 -1.27 16.20 -7.28
CA LEU A 125 0.10 16.68 -7.15
C LEU A 125 1.13 15.61 -7.54
N SER A 126 0.88 14.35 -7.17
CA SER A 126 1.81 13.26 -7.50
C SER A 126 1.77 12.91 -8.98
N ARG A 127 0.60 12.99 -9.64
CA ARG A 127 0.45 12.80 -11.09
C ARG A 127 1.30 13.78 -11.90
N LEU A 128 1.54 15.00 -11.40
CA LEU A 128 2.43 15.96 -12.07
C LEU A 128 3.90 15.47 -12.13
N GLN A 129 4.31 14.58 -11.21
CA GLN A 129 5.68 14.06 -11.16
C GLN A 129 5.85 12.78 -11.99
N PHE A 130 4.79 11.99 -12.10
CA PHE A 130 4.77 10.72 -12.83
C PHE A 130 3.90 10.89 -14.09
N VAL A 131 4.51 11.46 -15.15
CA VAL A 131 3.92 11.60 -16.49
C VAL A 131 4.13 10.34 -17.31
#